data_AF-A0A6A0H327-F1
#
_entry.id   AF-A0A6A0H327-F1
#
_cell.length_a   1.000
_cell.length_b   1.000
_cell.length_c   1.000
_cell.angle_alpha   90.00
_cell.angle_beta   90.00
_cell.angle_gamma   90.00
#
_symmetry.space_group_name_H-M   'P 1'
#
loop_
_entity.id
_entity.type
_entity.pdbx_description
1 polymer ?
#
loop_
_entity_poly.entity_id
_entity_poly.type
_entity_poly.pdbx_seq_one_letter_code
_entity_poly.pdbx_strand_id
1 'polypeptide(L)'
;MATDMARHNEILRDFREVIPDFDFSNRAHVNLRAIKETTSQFYHPTAQLFMILIKVADISNEARPLDIAEPWLECLMQEFFNQSDLEKLEGLPVSPFMDREKVTKPTSQCSFIGLVLLPLFEALGEVLPELEVTK
;
A
#
# COMPACT_ATOMS: atom_id res chain seq x y z
N MET A 1 -6.59 5.81 7.75
CA MET A 1 -7.54 5.05 6.88
C MET A 1 -6.73 4.01 6.11
N ALA A 2 -7.34 3.05 5.40
CA ALA A 2 -6.58 1.97 4.72
C ALA A 2 -5.60 2.50 3.66
N THR A 3 -6.03 3.46 2.84
CA THR A 3 -5.23 4.03 1.74
C THR A 3 -4.11 4.96 2.22
N ASP A 4 -4.15 5.44 3.46
CA ASP A 4 -3.15 6.35 4.04
C ASP A 4 -1.75 5.70 4.08
N MET A 5 -0.80 6.23 3.31
CA MET A 5 0.55 5.70 3.21
C MET A 5 1.37 5.85 4.50
N ALA A 6 1.04 6.80 5.38
CA ALA A 6 1.69 6.92 6.69
C ALA A 6 1.41 5.70 7.60
N ARG A 7 0.29 5.00 7.37
CA ARG A 7 -0.11 3.81 8.10
C ARG A 7 0.27 2.49 7.41
N HIS A 8 1.00 2.54 6.30
CA HIS A 8 1.35 1.34 5.52
C HIS A 8 2.01 0.25 6.38
N ASN A 9 3.06 0.60 7.13
CA ASN A 9 3.79 -0.35 7.97
C ASN A 9 2.94 -0.88 9.14
N GLU A 10 2.08 -0.04 9.70
CA GLU A 10 1.15 -0.41 10.77
C GLU A 10 0.17 -1.47 10.26
N ILE A 11 -0.49 -1.20 9.13
CA ILE A 11 -1.47 -2.11 8.52
C ILE A 11 -0.83 -3.45 8.13
N LEU A 12 0.37 -3.42 7.54
CA LEU A 12 1.10 -4.64 7.18
C LEU A 12 1.48 -5.47 8.43
N ARG A 13 1.98 -4.81 9.49
CA ARG A 13 2.31 -5.48 10.75
C ARG A 13 1.07 -6.11 11.37
N ASP A 14 -0.01 -5.34 11.50
CA ASP A 14 -1.25 -5.81 12.12
C ASP A 14 -1.86 -6.98 11.33
N PHE A 15 -1.73 -6.98 9.99
CA PHE A 15 -2.16 -8.12 9.18
C PHE A 15 -1.28 -9.35 9.42
N ARG A 16 0.05 -9.20 9.45
CA ARG A 16 1.00 -10.29 9.72
C ARG A 16 0.79 -10.94 11.08
N GLU A 17 0.37 -10.19 12.09
CA GLU A 17 0.04 -10.74 13.42
C GLU A 17 -1.15 -11.71 13.39
N VAL A 18 -2.05 -11.58 12.42
CA VAL A 18 -3.27 -12.40 12.27
C VAL A 18 -3.06 -13.60 11.33
N ILE A 19 -1.97 -13.63 10.55
CA ILE A 19 -1.71 -14.72 9.58
C ILE A 19 -1.64 -16.11 10.25
N PRO A 20 -0.91 -16.33 11.37
CA PRO A 20 -0.70 -17.67 11.91
C PRO A 20 -1.98 -18.43 12.32
N ASP A 21 -3.03 -17.69 12.69
CA ASP A 21 -4.34 -18.20 13.11
C ASP A 21 -5.47 -17.69 12.21
N PHE A 22 -5.15 -17.29 10.97
CA PHE A 22 -6.12 -16.70 10.06
C PHE A 22 -7.28 -17.66 9.75
N ASP A 23 -8.51 -17.24 10.06
CA ASP A 23 -9.74 -17.96 9.73
C ASP A 23 -10.74 -17.07 8.96
N PHE A 24 -11.15 -17.51 7.77
CA PHE A 24 -12.18 -16.85 6.96
C PHE A 24 -13.56 -16.82 7.61
N SER A 25 -13.83 -17.72 8.56
CA SER A 25 -15.07 -17.73 9.34
C SER A 25 -15.04 -16.69 10.48
N ASN A 26 -13.84 -16.25 10.90
CA ASN A 26 -13.66 -15.27 11.96
C ASN A 26 -13.98 -13.86 11.46
N ARG A 27 -15.08 -13.29 11.97
CA ARG A 27 -15.55 -11.95 11.60
C ARG A 27 -14.57 -10.83 11.96
N ALA A 28 -13.70 -11.00 12.94
CA ALA A 28 -12.65 -10.02 13.20
C ALA A 28 -11.70 -9.95 12.00
N HIS A 29 -11.28 -11.10 11.45
CA HIS A 29 -10.32 -11.15 10.35
C HIS A 29 -10.91 -10.61 9.05
N VAL A 30 -12.20 -10.90 8.79
CA VAL A 30 -12.83 -10.65 7.48
C VAL A 30 -13.89 -9.56 7.43
N ASN A 31 -14.51 -9.08 8.52
CA ASN A 31 -15.78 -8.34 8.41
C ASN A 31 -15.67 -6.83 8.67
N LEU A 32 -15.94 -6.01 7.65
CA LEU A 32 -16.05 -4.54 7.78
C LEU A 32 -17.21 -4.08 8.68
N ARG A 33 -18.24 -4.91 8.90
CA ARG A 33 -19.44 -4.53 9.69
C ARG A 33 -19.24 -4.58 11.22
N ALA A 34 -18.25 -5.32 11.72
CA ALA A 34 -17.91 -5.30 13.15
C ALA A 34 -17.48 -3.90 13.64
N ILE A 35 -17.13 -3.01 12.70
CA ILE A 35 -16.77 -1.60 12.94
C ILE A 35 -17.95 -0.76 13.44
N LYS A 36 -19.20 -1.16 13.17
CA LYS A 36 -20.39 -0.32 13.49
C LYS A 36 -21.16 -0.71 14.74
N GLU A 37 -20.99 -1.91 15.29
CA GLU A 37 -21.87 -2.40 16.37
C GLU A 37 -21.26 -2.35 17.78
N THR A 38 -19.96 -2.05 17.93
CA THR A 38 -19.32 -2.01 19.27
C THR A 38 -19.11 -0.58 19.75
N THR A 39 -20.17 -0.04 20.35
CA THR A 39 -20.14 1.18 21.17
C THR A 39 -19.48 0.89 22.53
N SER A 40 -18.15 0.88 22.63
CA SER A 40 -17.44 1.16 23.90
C SER A 40 -15.96 1.44 23.65
N GLN A 41 -15.59 2.72 23.72
CA GLN A 41 -14.32 3.36 24.19
C GLN A 41 -12.91 2.73 24.02
N PHE A 42 -12.74 1.55 23.45
CA PHE A 42 -11.46 0.93 23.09
C PHE A 42 -11.63 0.28 21.71
N TYR A 43 -11.37 1.04 20.64
CA TYR A 43 -11.41 0.53 19.27
C TYR A 43 -10.18 -0.35 18.98
N HIS A 44 -10.37 -1.58 18.48
CA HIS A 44 -9.92 -1.95 17.13
C HIS A 44 -10.49 -3.30 16.61
N PRO A 45 -11.74 -3.36 16.12
CA PRO A 45 -12.16 -4.46 15.25
C PRO A 45 -11.69 -4.14 13.82
N THR A 46 -10.43 -4.42 13.51
CA THR A 46 -9.87 -4.22 12.17
C THR A 46 -10.34 -5.37 11.29
N ALA A 47 -11.02 -5.11 10.18
CA ALA A 47 -11.16 -6.13 9.14
C ALA A 47 -9.81 -6.25 8.42
N GLN A 48 -8.82 -6.94 9.03
CA GLN A 48 -7.42 -6.86 8.58
C GLN A 48 -7.28 -7.30 7.12
N LEU A 49 -8.03 -8.32 6.69
CA LEU A 49 -8.06 -8.75 5.30
C LEU A 49 -8.56 -7.63 4.36
N PHE A 50 -9.62 -6.91 4.72
CA PHE A 50 -10.10 -5.81 3.87
C PHE A 50 -9.16 -4.61 3.89
N MET A 51 -8.51 -4.32 5.02
CA MET A 51 -7.52 -3.24 5.11
C MET A 51 -6.34 -3.49 4.17
N ILE A 52 -5.80 -4.71 4.17
CA ILE A 52 -4.69 -5.08 3.30
C ILE A 52 -5.12 -5.15 1.82
N LEU A 53 -6.31 -5.68 1.52
CA LEU A 53 -6.84 -5.75 0.15
C LEU A 53 -7.04 -4.36 -0.45
N ILE A 54 -7.60 -3.41 0.31
CA ILE A 54 -7.74 -2.02 -0.13
C ILE A 54 -6.36 -1.40 -0.36
N LYS A 55 -5.39 -1.66 0.53
CA LYS A 55 -4.02 -1.15 0.39
C LYS A 55 -3.37 -1.65 -0.91
N VAL A 56 -3.44 -2.95 -1.17
CA VAL A 56 -2.91 -3.57 -2.37
C VAL A 56 -3.60 -3.04 -3.62
N ALA A 57 -4.93 -2.87 -3.58
CA ALA A 57 -5.68 -2.32 -4.70
C ALA A 57 -5.24 -0.89 -5.07
N ASP A 58 -5.02 -0.04 -4.06
CA ASP A 58 -4.62 1.37 -4.20
C ASP A 58 -3.28 1.55 -4.91
N ILE A 59 -2.34 0.61 -4.72
CA ILE A 59 -1.01 0.63 -5.34
C ILE A 59 -0.81 -0.46 -6.39
N SER A 60 -1.90 -1.06 -6.88
CA SER A 60 -1.85 -2.23 -7.78
C SER A 60 -1.32 -1.94 -9.18
N ASN A 61 -1.18 -0.66 -9.57
CA ASN A 61 -0.64 -0.25 -10.86
C ASN A 61 0.75 -0.87 -11.10
N GLU A 62 1.57 -0.91 -10.06
CA GLU A 62 2.93 -1.44 -10.06
C GLU A 62 3.01 -2.96 -10.32
N ALA A 63 1.90 -3.68 -10.13
CA ALA A 63 1.79 -5.11 -10.39
C ALA A 63 1.17 -5.43 -11.77
N ARG A 64 0.81 -4.41 -12.56
CA ARG A 64 0.24 -4.60 -13.91
C ARG A 64 1.34 -4.82 -14.95
N PRO A 65 1.01 -5.40 -16.11
CA PRO A 65 1.88 -5.36 -17.28
C PRO A 65 2.37 -3.94 -17.58
N LEU A 66 3.61 -3.81 -18.08
CA LEU A 66 4.28 -2.51 -18.23
C LEU A 66 3.50 -1.53 -19.11
N ASP A 67 2.86 -2.00 -20.18
CA ASP A 67 2.02 -1.21 -21.08
C ASP A 67 0.80 -0.59 -20.38
N ILE A 68 0.36 -1.21 -19.28
CA ILE A 68 -0.71 -0.69 -18.42
C ILE A 68 -0.15 0.17 -17.29
N ALA A 69 0.96 -0.21 -16.68
CA ALA A 69 1.55 0.48 -15.53
C ALA A 69 2.22 1.82 -15.91
N GLU A 70 2.90 1.85 -17.06
CA GLU A 70 3.72 2.99 -17.48
C GLU A 70 2.96 4.32 -17.57
N PRO A 71 1.75 4.40 -18.15
CA PRO A 71 0.98 5.64 -18.14
C PRO A 71 0.67 6.18 -16.74
N TRP A 72 0.39 5.31 -15.77
CA TRP A 72 0.16 5.72 -14.38
C TRP A 72 1.43 6.24 -13.72
N LEU A 73 2.57 5.58 -14.00
CA LEU A 73 3.87 6.03 -13.53
C LEU A 73 4.22 7.42 -14.09
N GLU A 74 3.96 7.67 -15.38
CA GLU A 74 4.17 8.98 -15.98
C GLU A 74 3.37 10.07 -15.26
N CYS A 75 2.08 9.82 -15.01
CA CYS A 75 1.22 10.75 -14.29
C CYS A 75 1.73 11.02 -12.87
N LEU A 76 2.10 9.96 -12.13
CA LEU A 76 2.60 10.08 -10.76
C LEU A 76 3.92 10.87 -10.69
N MET A 77 4.88 10.55 -11.56
CA MET A 77 6.16 11.25 -11.61
C MET A 77 5.97 12.72 -11.99
N GLN A 78 5.07 13.01 -12.93
CA GLN A 78 4.77 14.38 -13.31
C GLN A 78 4.16 15.17 -12.14
N GLU A 79 3.27 14.56 -11.35
CA GLU A 79 2.70 15.16 -10.14
C GLU A 79 3.79 15.47 -9.10
N PHE A 80 4.64 14.49 -8.78
CA PHE A 80 5.76 14.67 -7.85
C PHE A 80 6.71 15.77 -8.29
N PHE A 81 7.06 15.79 -9.57
CA PHE A 81 7.97 16.80 -10.09
C PHE A 81 7.36 18.19 -10.05
N ASN A 82 6.07 18.34 -10.41
CA ASN A 82 5.38 19.62 -10.32
C ASN A 82 5.31 20.13 -8.88
N GLN A 83 5.02 19.25 -7.92
CA GLN A 83 5.04 19.62 -6.50
C GLN A 83 6.43 20.06 -6.07
N SER A 84 7.47 19.31 -6.42
CA SER A 84 8.86 19.64 -6.05
C SER A 84 9.32 20.99 -6.63
N ASP A 85 8.90 21.32 -7.86
CA ASP A 85 9.28 22.57 -8.51
C ASP A 85 8.61 23.77 -7.81
N LEU A 86 7.34 23.62 -7.40
CA LEU A 86 6.63 24.61 -6.61
C LEU A 86 7.25 24.77 -5.21
N GLU A 87 7.59 23.67 -4.53
CA GLU A 87 8.27 23.71 -3.24
C GLU A 87 9.62 24.46 -3.35
N LYS A 88 10.41 24.22 -4.40
CA LYS A 88 11.66 24.96 -4.66
C LYS A 88 11.42 26.46 -4.86
N LEU A 89 10.40 26.82 -5.65
CA LEU A 89 10.07 28.22 -5.93
C LEU A 89 9.69 28.98 -4.65
N GLU A 90 8.93 28.33 -3.77
CA GLU A 90 8.47 28.89 -2.49
C GLU A 90 9.53 28.79 -1.37
N GLY A 91 10.71 28.22 -1.65
CA GLY A 91 11.77 28.03 -0.66
C GLY A 91 11.47 26.98 0.41
N LEU A 92 10.57 26.04 0.12
CA LEU A 92 10.17 24.95 0.99
C LEU A 92 11.10 23.73 0.86
N PRO A 93 11.20 22.87 1.90
CA PRO A 93 11.94 21.62 1.80
C PRO A 93 11.26 20.67 0.81
N VAL A 94 12.07 20.10 -0.09
CA VAL A 94 11.61 19.14 -1.12
C VAL A 94 11.80 17.72 -0.64
N SER A 95 10.79 16.88 -0.86
CA SER A 95 10.89 15.44 -0.57
C SER A 95 11.90 14.76 -1.52
N PRO A 96 12.88 13.97 -1.02
CA PRO A 96 13.96 13.44 -1.86
C PRO A 96 13.53 12.63 -3.09
N PHE A 97 12.40 11.91 -2.99
CA PHE A 97 11.85 11.08 -4.06
C PHE A 97 11.02 11.87 -5.10
N MET A 98 10.84 13.17 -4.90
CA MET A 98 10.14 14.06 -5.82
C MET A 98 11.08 14.92 -6.67
N ASP A 99 12.39 14.92 -6.40
CA ASP A 99 13.33 15.78 -7.12
C ASP A 99 13.79 15.12 -8.43
N ARG A 100 13.37 15.71 -9.57
CA ARG A 100 13.71 15.21 -10.91
C ARG A 100 15.21 15.17 -11.22
N GLU A 101 16.03 15.91 -10.47
CA GLU A 101 17.48 15.90 -10.62
C GLU A 101 18.15 14.70 -9.91
N LYS A 102 17.42 14.06 -8.98
CA LYS A 102 17.96 12.99 -8.11
C LYS A 102 17.29 11.63 -8.34
N VAL A 103 16.14 11.61 -9.02
CA VAL A 103 15.30 10.42 -9.16
C VAL A 103 15.19 9.99 -10.61
N THR A 104 15.44 8.72 -10.88
CA THR A 104 15.10 8.09 -12.16
C THR A 104 13.88 7.17 -11.99
N LYS A 105 13.08 7.03 -13.05
CA LYS A 105 11.90 6.14 -13.05
C LYS A 105 12.27 4.71 -12.64
N PRO A 106 13.30 4.06 -13.23
CA PRO A 106 13.63 2.68 -12.89
C PRO A 106 14.06 2.52 -11.42
N THR A 107 14.89 3.43 -10.90
CA THR A 107 15.34 3.33 -9.51
C THR A 107 14.20 3.55 -8.51
N SER A 108 13.28 4.47 -8.83
CA SER A 108 12.10 4.74 -8.02
C SER A 108 11.19 3.50 -7.97
N GLN A 109 10.90 2.91 -9.13
CA GLN A 109 10.03 1.74 -9.26
C GLN A 109 10.62 0.50 -8.59
N CYS A 110 11.88 0.17 -8.84
CA CYS A 110 12.53 -0.97 -8.18
C CYS A 110 12.49 -0.83 -6.65
N SER A 111 12.69 0.38 -6.14
CA SER A 111 12.65 0.65 -4.69
C SER A 111 11.22 0.52 -4.15
N PHE A 112 10.23 1.09 -4.84
CA PHE A 112 8.84 1.04 -4.41
C PHE A 112 8.29 -0.39 -4.44
N ILE A 113 8.52 -1.12 -5.53
CA ILE A 113 8.11 -2.52 -5.66
C ILE A 113 8.76 -3.37 -4.56
N GLY A 114 10.09 -3.25 -4.38
CA GLY A 114 10.81 -4.08 -3.42
C GLY A 114 10.49 -3.78 -1.95
N LEU A 115 10.29 -2.51 -1.59
CA LEU A 115 10.16 -2.10 -0.19
C LEU A 115 8.71 -1.89 0.27
N VAL A 116 7.78 -1.65 -0.66
CA VAL A 116 6.38 -1.31 -0.33
C VAL A 116 5.42 -2.36 -0.89
N LEU A 117 5.50 -2.66 -2.18
CA LEU A 117 4.53 -3.53 -2.84
C LEU A 117 4.72 -5.01 -2.45
N LEU A 118 5.93 -5.53 -2.63
CA LEU A 118 6.23 -6.95 -2.45
C LEU A 118 5.90 -7.44 -1.03
N PRO A 119 6.24 -6.73 0.06
CA PRO A 119 5.88 -7.17 1.41
C PRO A 119 4.37 -7.31 1.66
N LEU A 120 3.53 -6.51 0.99
CA LEU A 120 2.07 -6.62 1.07
C LEU A 120 1.56 -7.86 0.33
N PHE A 121 2.07 -8.10 -0.88
CA PHE A 121 1.67 -9.24 -1.70
C PHE A 121 2.12 -10.57 -1.09
N GLU A 122 3.32 -10.62 -0.52
CA GLU A 122 3.82 -11.81 0.20
C GLU A 122 2.90 -12.14 1.39
N ALA A 123 2.61 -11.16 2.24
CA ALA A 123 1.71 -11.37 3.38
C ALA A 123 0.31 -11.81 2.94
N LEU A 124 -0.22 -11.25 1.85
CA LEU A 124 -1.52 -11.63 1.31
C LEU A 124 -1.51 -13.04 0.73
N GLY A 125 -0.41 -13.45 0.09
CA GLY A 125 -0.22 -14.79 -0.47
C GLY A 125 -0.24 -15.90 0.58
N GLU A 126 0.17 -15.62 1.82
CA GLU A 126 0.07 -16.59 2.94
C GLU A 126 -1.38 -16.95 3.29
N VAL A 127 -2.35 -16.08 2.94
CA VAL A 127 -3.78 -16.26 3.23
C VAL A 127 -4.59 -16.58 1.96
N LEU A 128 -4.14 -16.12 0.80
CA LEU A 128 -4.77 -16.32 -0.51
C LEU A 128 -3.81 -17.07 -1.46
N PRO A 129 -3.87 -18.41 -1.50
CA PRO A 129 -2.96 -19.23 -2.29
C PRO A 129 -2.99 -18.91 -3.80
N GLU A 130 -4.10 -18.35 -4.31
CA GLU A 130 -4.24 -17.94 -5.71
C GLU A 130 -3.28 -16.80 -6.10
N LEU A 131 -2.69 -16.11 -5.12
CA LEU A 131 -1.68 -15.08 -5.33
C LEU A 131 -0.25 -15.63 -5.27
N GLU A 132 -0.06 -16.90 -4.91
CA GLU A 132 1.26 -17.51 -5.01
C GLU A 132 1.69 -17.56 -6.48
N VAL A 133 2.87 -17.02 -6.76
CA VAL A 133 3.50 -17.16 -8.07
C VAL A 133 3.74 -18.65 -8.27
N THR A 134 3.02 -19.24 -9.22
CA THR A 134 3.23 -20.63 -9.62
C THR A 134 4.70 -20.75 -10.06
N LYS A 135 5.50 -21.44 -9.26
CA LYS A 135 6.91 -21.76 -9.58
C LYS A 135 6.98 -22.66 -10.81
#